data_AF-A0A0F6ABY2-F1
#
_entry.id   AF-A0A0F6ABY2-F1
#
_cell.length_a   1.000
_cell.length_b   1.000
_cell.length_c   1.000
_cell.angle_alpha   90.00
_cell.angle_beta   90.00
_cell.angle_gamma   90.00
#
_symmetry.space_group_name_H-M   'P 1'
#
loop_
_entity.id
_entity.type
_entity.pdbx_description
1 polymer ?
#
loop_
_entity_poly.entity_id
_entity_poly.type
_entity_poly.pdbx_seq_one_letter_code
_entity_poly.pdbx_strand_id
1 'polypeptide(L)'
;MIIALVFVYSYDWVFMSFATISFCFGVLLLRIDNINAVSITTLILAMSLFEFVSFNYLIPLESDTLPMIWLGSIVYGVQFLLFFSTCIVLLLRVRLIKRFFKQVHNIAPTYAEGLIALCLFMTAMLMALMLIENFVRNTIDLGFTSQFFGALTQLTIVYDSYEIIAYTLRASICALLISMLFVVEIDTTKLVEPK
;
A
#
# COMPACT_ATOMS: atom_id res chain seq x y z
N MET A 1 -10.60 12.73 -8.24
CA MET A 1 -11.95 12.11 -8.17
C MET A 1 -12.24 11.28 -9.42
N ILE A 2 -12.17 11.83 -10.64
CA ILE A 2 -12.42 11.08 -11.89
C ILE A 2 -11.42 9.92 -12.10
N ILE A 3 -10.13 10.15 -11.84
CA ILE A 3 -9.10 9.10 -11.92
C ILE A 3 -9.40 7.98 -10.91
N ALA A 4 -9.75 8.31 -9.66
CA ALA A 4 -10.13 7.29 -8.67
C ALA A 4 -11.38 6.49 -9.08
N LEU A 5 -12.31 7.10 -9.80
CA LEU A 5 -13.50 6.45 -10.35
C LEU A 5 -13.17 5.48 -11.49
N VAL A 6 -12.25 5.84 -12.39
CA VAL A 6 -11.76 4.94 -13.46
C VAL A 6 -11.03 3.74 -12.87
N PHE A 7 -10.24 3.98 -11.81
CA PHE A 7 -9.53 2.94 -11.05
C PHE A 7 -10.49 1.95 -10.38
N VAL A 8 -11.57 2.45 -9.75
CA VAL A 8 -12.59 1.59 -9.12
C VAL A 8 -13.39 0.78 -10.16
N TYR A 9 -13.55 1.27 -11.39
CA TYR A 9 -14.37 0.59 -12.40
C TYR A 9 -13.64 -0.54 -13.15
N SER A 10 -12.31 -0.55 -13.12
CA SER A 10 -11.51 -1.48 -13.93
C SER A 10 -11.34 -2.86 -13.28
N TYR A 11 -11.49 -2.98 -11.94
CA TYR A 11 -11.33 -4.21 -11.13
C TYR A 11 -10.13 -5.12 -11.50
N ASP A 12 -9.06 -4.56 -12.06
CA ASP A 12 -7.89 -5.33 -12.49
C ASP A 12 -6.63 -4.84 -11.75
N TRP A 13 -6.09 -5.70 -10.88
CA TRP A 13 -4.89 -5.41 -10.11
C TRP A 13 -3.67 -5.09 -10.99
N VAL A 14 -3.56 -5.69 -12.18
CA VAL A 14 -2.48 -5.42 -13.14
C VAL A 14 -2.58 -3.97 -13.62
N PHE A 15 -3.77 -3.57 -14.05
CA PHE A 15 -4.04 -2.20 -14.48
C PHE A 15 -3.72 -1.19 -13.36
N MET A 16 -4.17 -1.46 -12.13
CA MET A 16 -3.94 -0.60 -10.97
C MET A 16 -2.45 -0.46 -10.66
N SER A 17 -1.69 -1.56 -10.75
CA SER A 17 -0.25 -1.56 -10.56
C SER A 17 0.47 -0.74 -11.62
N PHE A 18 0.16 -0.94 -12.90
CA PHE A 18 0.69 -0.13 -14.00
C PHE A 18 0.37 1.34 -13.86
N ALA A 19 -0.84 1.67 -13.44
CA ALA A 19 -1.27 3.05 -13.31
C ALA A 19 -0.57 3.75 -12.13
N THR A 20 -0.39 3.08 -10.98
CA THR A 20 0.45 3.60 -9.88
C THR A 20 1.89 3.83 -10.33
N ILE A 21 2.49 2.86 -11.03
CA ILE A 21 3.86 2.97 -11.57
C ILE A 21 3.95 4.17 -12.52
N SER A 22 3.00 4.31 -13.43
CA SER A 22 2.95 5.41 -14.41
C SER A 22 2.84 6.78 -13.74
N PHE A 23 2.00 6.92 -12.71
CA PHE A 23 1.92 8.16 -11.94
C PHE A 23 3.19 8.46 -11.18
N CYS A 24 3.86 7.45 -10.61
CA CYS A 24 5.16 7.64 -9.98
C CYS A 24 6.19 8.17 -10.97
N PHE A 25 6.28 7.60 -12.17
CA PHE A 25 7.16 8.10 -13.22
C PHE A 25 6.82 9.54 -13.63
N GLY A 26 5.53 9.87 -13.80
CA GLY A 26 5.09 11.22 -14.12
C GLY A 26 5.51 12.25 -13.07
N VAL A 27 5.36 11.92 -11.79
CA VAL A 27 5.79 12.80 -10.69
C VAL A 27 7.32 12.94 -10.64
N LEU A 28 8.06 11.84 -10.81
CA LEU A 28 9.53 11.88 -10.83
C LEU A 28 10.08 12.74 -11.97
N LEU A 29 9.50 12.66 -13.16
CA LEU A 29 9.92 13.45 -14.32
C LEU A 29 9.63 14.94 -14.14
N LEU A 30 8.46 15.30 -13.58
CA LEU A 30 8.03 16.70 -13.45
C LEU A 30 8.54 17.40 -12.18
N ARG A 31 8.96 16.63 -11.16
CA ARG A 31 9.42 17.16 -9.86
C ARG A 31 10.79 16.65 -9.46
N ILE A 32 11.67 16.39 -10.43
CA ILE A 32 13.03 15.85 -10.21
C ILE A 32 13.88 16.74 -9.29
N ASP A 33 13.66 18.05 -9.31
CA ASP A 33 14.40 19.01 -8.48
C ASP A 33 13.92 19.05 -7.03
N ASN A 34 12.74 18.49 -6.73
CA ASN A 34 12.18 18.47 -5.39
C ASN A 34 12.48 17.14 -4.69
N ILE A 35 13.50 17.15 -3.82
CA ILE A 35 13.95 15.95 -3.09
C ILE A 35 12.85 15.31 -2.23
N ASN A 36 11.90 16.08 -1.71
CA ASN A 36 10.80 15.54 -0.91
C ASN A 36 9.83 14.74 -1.81
N ALA A 37 9.42 15.31 -2.94
CA ALA A 37 8.59 14.62 -3.91
C ALA A 37 9.30 13.39 -4.50
N VAL A 38 10.58 13.51 -4.87
CA VAL A 38 11.38 12.41 -5.41
C VAL A 38 11.51 11.28 -4.41
N SER A 39 11.88 11.57 -3.17
CA SER A 39 12.11 10.51 -2.17
C SER A 39 10.84 9.76 -1.79
N ILE A 40 9.69 10.44 -1.67
CA ILE A 40 8.38 9.79 -1.46
C ILE A 40 8.03 8.92 -2.67
N THR A 41 8.09 9.51 -3.86
CA THR A 41 7.64 8.85 -5.09
C THR A 41 8.52 7.65 -5.42
N THR A 42 9.83 7.75 -5.19
CA THR A 42 10.78 6.64 -5.38
C THR A 42 10.47 5.47 -4.44
N LEU A 43 10.11 5.75 -3.19
CA LEU A 43 9.72 4.71 -2.24
C LEU A 43 8.45 3.98 -2.68
N ILE A 44 7.43 4.74 -3.11
CA ILE A 44 6.16 4.16 -3.58
C ILE A 44 6.35 3.40 -4.91
N LEU A 45 7.22 3.89 -5.79
CA LEU A 45 7.58 3.21 -7.03
C LEU A 45 8.28 1.88 -6.74
N ALA A 46 9.27 1.87 -5.83
CA ALA A 46 9.99 0.68 -5.44
C ALA A 46 9.04 -0.38 -4.83
N MET A 47 8.14 0.05 -3.95
CA MET A 47 7.10 -0.83 -3.39
C MET A 47 6.19 -1.39 -4.50
N SER A 48 5.72 -0.54 -5.41
CA SER A 48 4.80 -0.96 -6.49
C SER A 48 5.46 -1.91 -7.49
N LEU A 49 6.74 -1.70 -7.82
CA LEU A 49 7.50 -2.60 -8.68
C LEU A 49 7.75 -3.94 -7.99
N PHE A 50 8.10 -3.93 -6.70
CA PHE A 50 8.29 -5.14 -5.93
C PHE A 50 7.00 -5.95 -5.85
N GLU A 51 5.86 -5.31 -5.57
CA GLU A 51 4.53 -5.93 -5.59
C GLU A 51 4.24 -6.55 -6.96
N PHE A 52 4.40 -5.77 -8.03
CA PHE A 52 4.11 -6.21 -9.39
C PHE A 52 4.96 -7.42 -9.80
N VAL A 53 6.26 -7.39 -9.53
CA VAL A 53 7.17 -8.50 -9.87
C VAL A 53 6.87 -9.73 -9.01
N SER A 54 6.60 -9.54 -7.71
CA SER A 54 6.34 -10.64 -6.79
C SER A 54 5.10 -11.42 -7.19
N PHE A 55 3.97 -10.75 -7.46
CA PHE A 55 2.71 -11.43 -7.77
C PHE A 55 2.56 -11.90 -9.22
N ASN A 56 3.32 -11.33 -10.17
CA ASN A 56 3.30 -11.84 -11.55
C ASN A 56 4.28 -12.99 -11.79
N TYR A 57 5.40 -13.06 -11.07
CA TYR A 57 6.49 -13.97 -11.42
C TYR A 57 6.98 -14.87 -10.28
N LEU A 58 6.82 -14.47 -9.02
CA LEU A 58 7.43 -15.18 -7.88
C LEU A 58 6.42 -15.95 -7.03
N ILE A 59 5.24 -15.38 -6.83
CA ILE A 59 4.21 -15.92 -5.94
C ILE A 59 3.11 -16.54 -6.81
N PRO A 60 2.87 -17.85 -6.71
CA PRO A 60 1.75 -18.47 -7.39
C PRO A 60 0.44 -17.92 -6.81
N LEU A 61 -0.44 -17.43 -7.67
CA LEU A 61 -1.79 -16.97 -7.30
C LEU A 61 -2.81 -18.13 -7.33
N GLU A 62 -2.48 -19.19 -8.05
CA GLU A 62 -3.24 -20.44 -8.13
C GLU A 62 -2.27 -21.61 -8.00
N SER A 63 -2.68 -22.64 -7.26
CA SER A 63 -1.89 -23.86 -7.15
C SER A 63 -2.79 -25.06 -6.89
N ASP A 64 -2.68 -26.07 -7.74
CA ASP A 64 -3.35 -27.36 -7.55
C ASP A 64 -2.71 -28.21 -6.44
N THR A 65 -1.53 -27.81 -5.97
CA THR A 65 -0.69 -28.61 -5.06
C THR A 65 -0.61 -28.06 -3.64
N LEU A 66 -0.89 -26.76 -3.46
CA LEU A 66 -0.82 -26.08 -2.16
C LEU A 66 -2.23 -25.91 -1.59
N PRO A 67 -2.46 -26.33 -0.33
CA PRO A 67 -3.72 -26.05 0.34
C PRO A 67 -4.00 -24.54 0.40
N MET A 68 -5.28 -24.16 0.24
CA MET A 68 -5.73 -22.78 0.15
C MET A 68 -5.28 -21.92 1.34
N ILE A 69 -5.22 -22.52 2.54
CA ILE A 69 -4.71 -21.87 3.75
C ILE A 69 -3.29 -21.33 3.57
N TRP A 70 -2.38 -22.12 3.00
CA TRP A 70 -0.98 -21.74 2.81
C TRP A 70 -0.84 -20.71 1.70
N LEU A 71 -1.58 -20.90 0.61
CA LEU A 71 -1.61 -19.96 -0.51
C LEU A 71 -2.07 -18.57 -0.05
N GLY A 72 -3.25 -18.48 0.59
CA GLY A 72 -3.77 -17.22 1.14
C GLY A 72 -2.85 -16.61 2.18
N SER A 73 -2.20 -17.43 3.01
CA SER A 73 -1.25 -16.93 4.01
C SER A 73 -0.02 -16.28 3.41
N ILE A 74 0.52 -16.86 2.33
CA ILE A 74 1.66 -16.28 1.60
C ILE A 74 1.23 -14.97 0.93
N VAL A 75 0.10 -14.96 0.23
CA VAL A 75 -0.39 -13.77 -0.50
C VAL A 75 -0.62 -12.60 0.46
N TYR A 76 -1.51 -12.78 1.45
CA TYR A 76 -1.86 -11.70 2.38
C TYR A 76 -0.70 -11.35 3.32
N GLY A 77 0.11 -12.34 3.70
CA GLY A 77 1.28 -12.12 4.56
C GLY A 77 2.37 -11.28 3.88
N VAL A 78 2.70 -11.57 2.62
CA VAL A 78 3.68 -10.78 1.86
C VAL A 78 3.16 -9.36 1.62
N GLN A 79 1.89 -9.20 1.25
CA GLN A 79 1.28 -7.87 1.08
C GLN A 79 1.29 -7.07 2.38
N PHE A 80 0.89 -7.69 3.50
CA PHE A 80 0.95 -7.08 4.82
C PHE A 80 2.35 -6.54 5.13
N LEU A 81 3.37 -7.40 5.02
CA LEU A 81 4.76 -7.02 5.32
C LEU A 81 5.25 -5.91 4.39
N LEU A 82 4.91 -5.97 3.11
CA LEU A 82 5.30 -4.96 2.13
C LEU A 82 4.71 -3.59 2.46
N PHE A 83 3.39 -3.50 2.66
CA PHE A 83 2.73 -2.23 2.96
C PHE A 83 3.13 -1.68 4.33
N PHE A 84 3.25 -2.54 5.34
CA PHE A 84 3.63 -2.14 6.68
C PHE A 84 5.08 -1.64 6.73
N SER A 85 6.02 -2.37 6.13
CA SER A 85 7.43 -1.94 6.07
C SER A 85 7.60 -0.64 5.28
N THR A 86 6.90 -0.50 4.14
CA THR A 86 6.90 0.74 3.35
C THR A 86 6.34 1.92 4.15
N CYS A 87 5.28 1.71 4.91
CA CYS A 87 4.71 2.73 5.81
C CYS A 87 5.74 3.20 6.85
N ILE A 88 6.41 2.26 7.53
CA ILE A 88 7.45 2.57 8.51
C ILE A 88 8.61 3.35 7.87
N VAL A 89 9.09 2.90 6.70
CA VAL A 89 10.18 3.56 5.99
C VAL A 89 9.77 4.97 5.56
N LEU A 90 8.52 5.17 5.13
CA LEU A 90 8.00 6.48 4.76
C LEU A 90 7.97 7.44 5.96
N LEU A 91 7.45 7.00 7.12
CA LEU A 91 7.40 7.80 8.35
C LEU A 91 8.81 8.12 8.91
N LEU A 92 9.78 7.23 8.68
CA LEU A 92 11.16 7.44 9.08
C LEU A 92 12.01 8.13 8.01
N ARG A 93 11.47 8.41 6.82
CA ARG A 93 12.20 8.89 5.64
C ARG A 93 13.12 10.07 5.97
N VAL A 94 12.58 11.10 6.60
CA VAL A 94 13.36 12.32 6.93
C VAL A 94 14.56 11.98 7.83
N ARG A 95 14.37 11.11 8.83
CA ARG A 95 15.45 10.69 9.74
C ARG A 95 16.46 9.80 9.03
N LEU A 96 15.99 8.85 8.22
CA LEU A 96 16.83 7.94 7.45
C LEU A 96 17.70 8.70 6.45
N ILE A 97 17.11 9.60 5.65
CA ILE A 97 17.88 10.35 4.65
C ILE A 97 18.88 11.28 5.32
N LYS A 98 18.52 11.99 6.40
CA LYS A 98 19.48 12.82 7.14
C LYS A 98 20.64 12.01 7.73
N ARG A 99 20.39 10.76 8.14
CA ARG A 99 21.42 9.86 8.70
C ARG A 99 22.34 9.29 7.63
N PHE A 100 21.79 8.85 6.50
CA PHE A 100 22.56 8.21 5.42
C PHE A 100 23.20 9.22 4.46
N PHE A 101 22.55 10.37 4.26
CA PHE A 101 22.96 11.42 3.32
C PHE A 101 23.12 12.75 4.07
N LYS A 102 24.27 12.90 4.74
CA LYS A 102 24.60 14.03 5.63
C LYS A 102 24.55 15.43 4.98
N GLN A 103 24.41 15.52 3.66
CA GLN A 103 24.48 16.77 2.89
C GLN A 103 23.13 17.29 2.38
N VAL A 104 22.01 16.60 2.64
CA VAL A 104 20.71 17.02 2.10
C VAL A 104 20.01 17.99 3.05
N HIS A 105 20.15 19.30 2.79
CA HIS A 105 19.60 20.35 3.65
C HIS A 105 18.11 20.64 3.43
N ASN A 106 17.52 20.24 2.30
CA ASN A 106 16.15 20.61 1.92
C ASN A 106 15.09 19.53 2.19
N ILE A 107 15.40 18.50 2.98
CA ILE A 107 14.43 17.46 3.32
C ILE A 107 13.57 17.87 4.50
N ALA A 108 12.27 17.94 4.23
CA ALA A 108 11.22 18.29 5.18
C ALA A 108 10.07 17.28 5.11
N PRO A 109 9.30 17.14 6.21
CA PRO A 109 8.03 16.41 6.18
C PRO A 109 7.04 17.13 5.27
N THR A 110 6.24 16.37 4.52
CA THR A 110 5.22 16.89 3.61
C THR A 110 3.82 16.47 4.06
N TYR A 111 2.77 17.18 3.63
CA TYR A 111 1.40 16.76 3.97
C TYR A 111 1.06 15.40 3.32
N ALA A 112 1.56 15.17 2.11
CA ALA A 112 1.30 13.95 1.34
C ALA A 112 1.92 12.73 2.02
N GLU A 113 3.08 12.87 2.66
CA GLU A 113 3.75 11.81 3.40
C GLU A 113 2.85 11.20 4.49
N GLY A 114 2.22 12.03 5.33
CA GLY A 114 1.34 11.54 6.40
C GLY A 114 0.09 10.84 5.86
N LEU A 115 -0.52 11.39 4.81
CA LEU A 115 -1.73 10.81 4.20
C LEU A 115 -1.41 9.52 3.42
N ILE A 116 -0.28 9.45 2.72
CA ILE A 116 0.16 8.24 2.05
C ILE A 116 0.51 7.16 3.08
N ALA A 117 1.20 7.51 4.17
CA ALA A 117 1.48 6.58 5.26
C ALA A 117 0.19 6.04 5.90
N LEU A 118 -0.81 6.89 6.10
CA LEU A 118 -2.13 6.46 6.57
C LEU A 118 -2.78 5.47 5.60
N CYS A 119 -2.76 5.76 4.29
CA CYS A 119 -3.32 4.83 3.30
C CYS A 119 -2.59 3.47 3.31
N LEU A 120 -1.26 3.46 3.35
CA LEU A 120 -0.45 2.24 3.44
C LEU A 120 -0.74 1.47 4.72
N PHE A 121 -0.90 2.16 5.85
CA PHE A 121 -1.26 1.55 7.12
C PHE A 121 -2.65 0.90 7.07
N MET A 122 -3.64 1.58 6.50
CA MET A 122 -4.99 1.03 6.31
C MET A 122 -4.97 -0.19 5.38
N THR A 123 -4.18 -0.16 4.31
CA THR A 123 -3.99 -1.32 3.42
C THR A 123 -3.34 -2.47 4.17
N ALA A 124 -2.30 -2.22 4.98
CA ALA A 124 -1.69 -3.26 5.81
C ALA A 124 -2.71 -3.87 6.78
N MET A 125 -3.53 -3.05 7.45
CA MET A 125 -4.57 -3.56 8.35
C MET A 125 -5.61 -4.40 7.60
N LEU A 126 -6.00 -4.00 6.39
CA LEU A 126 -6.88 -4.81 5.54
C LEU A 126 -6.27 -6.18 5.22
N MET A 127 -4.98 -6.22 4.87
CA MET A 127 -4.27 -7.49 4.60
C MET A 127 -4.13 -8.36 5.85
N ALA A 128 -3.93 -7.76 7.02
CA ALA A 128 -3.93 -8.48 8.29
C ALA A 128 -5.31 -9.10 8.60
N LEU A 129 -6.39 -8.36 8.34
CA LEU A 129 -7.75 -8.88 8.50
C LEU A 129 -8.05 -10.02 7.51
N MET A 130 -7.63 -9.88 6.25
CA MET A 130 -7.74 -10.96 5.25
C MET A 130 -6.95 -12.20 5.67
N LEU A 131 -5.76 -12.03 6.23
CA LEU A 131 -4.96 -13.13 6.76
C LEU A 131 -5.65 -13.84 7.92
N ILE A 132 -6.23 -13.09 8.86
CA ILE A 132 -7.00 -13.64 9.98
C ILE A 132 -8.23 -14.38 9.46
N GLU A 133 -9.00 -13.80 8.54
CA GLU A 133 -10.18 -14.43 7.94
C GLU A 133 -9.78 -15.72 7.19
N ASN A 134 -8.66 -15.71 6.46
CA ASN A 134 -8.13 -16.90 5.79
C ASN A 134 -7.79 -18.02 6.78
N PHE A 135 -7.21 -17.71 7.94
CA PHE A 135 -6.97 -18.71 8.98
C PHE A 135 -8.28 -19.24 9.57
N VAL A 136 -9.24 -18.35 9.85
CA VAL A 136 -10.55 -18.70 10.42
C VAL A 136 -11.32 -19.61 9.47
N ARG A 137 -11.36 -19.29 8.18
CA ARG A 137 -12.07 -20.08 7.15
C ARG A 137 -11.46 -21.45 6.93
N ASN A 138 -10.15 -21.58 7.08
CA ASN A 138 -9.44 -22.84 6.88
C ASN A 138 -9.08 -23.53 8.21
N THR A 139 -9.81 -23.25 9.30
CA THR A 139 -9.61 -23.92 10.60
C THR A 139 -9.81 -25.43 10.54
N ILE A 140 -10.64 -25.92 9.61
CA ILE A 140 -10.84 -27.36 9.41
C ILE A 140 -9.55 -28.02 8.89
N ASP A 141 -8.82 -27.36 7.98
CA ASP A 141 -7.53 -27.84 7.47
C ASP A 141 -6.44 -27.86 8.55
N LEU A 142 -6.63 -27.10 9.63
CA LEU A 142 -5.78 -27.10 10.83
C LEU A 142 -6.14 -28.20 11.84
N GLY A 143 -7.14 -29.04 11.54
CA GLY A 143 -7.56 -30.18 12.36
C GLY A 143 -8.71 -29.89 13.33
N PHE A 144 -9.37 -28.73 13.23
CA PHE A 144 -10.54 -28.40 14.05
C PHE A 144 -11.84 -28.85 13.38
N THR A 145 -12.43 -29.96 13.85
CA THR A 145 -13.56 -30.64 13.18
C THR A 145 -14.95 -30.43 13.82
N SER A 146 -15.11 -29.45 14.72
CA SER A 146 -16.41 -29.21 15.37
C SER A 146 -17.40 -28.47 14.46
N GLN A 147 -18.72 -28.65 14.69
CA GLN A 147 -19.78 -27.96 13.94
C GLN A 147 -19.65 -26.44 13.96
N PHE A 148 -19.09 -25.88 15.03
CA PHE A 148 -18.80 -24.44 15.14
C PHE A 148 -17.78 -23.98 14.09
N PHE A 149 -16.71 -24.75 13.86
CA PHE A 149 -15.71 -24.44 12.83
C PHE A 149 -16.26 -24.63 11.41
N GLY A 150 -17.23 -25.54 11.23
CA GLY A 150 -17.96 -25.68 9.97
C GLY A 150 -18.78 -24.45 9.56
N ALA A 151 -19.22 -23.62 10.51
CA ALA A 151 -19.87 -22.35 10.19
C ALA A 151 -18.87 -21.26 9.79
N LEU A 152 -17.65 -21.32 10.34
CA LEU A 152 -16.59 -20.32 10.10
C LEU A 152 -15.98 -20.42 8.69
N THR A 153 -16.08 -21.56 8.02
CA THR A 153 -15.63 -21.72 6.62
C THR A 153 -16.40 -20.82 5.64
N GLN A 154 -17.64 -20.43 5.99
CA GLN A 154 -18.50 -19.57 5.17
C GLN A 154 -18.34 -18.07 5.47
N LEU A 155 -17.43 -17.69 6.37
CA LEU A 155 -17.16 -16.29 6.67
C LEU A 155 -16.54 -15.59 5.45
N THR A 156 -17.17 -14.54 4.92
CA THR A 156 -16.66 -13.76 3.77
C THR A 156 -16.70 -12.24 4.00
N ILE A 157 -16.75 -11.79 5.25
CA ILE A 157 -17.02 -10.39 5.58
C ILE A 157 -15.97 -9.46 4.98
N VAL A 158 -14.68 -9.78 5.18
CA VAL A 158 -13.58 -8.99 4.63
C VAL A 158 -13.36 -9.37 3.17
N TYR A 159 -13.50 -10.66 2.83
CA TYR A 159 -13.31 -11.17 1.48
C TYR A 159 -14.26 -10.56 0.43
N ASP A 160 -15.48 -10.17 0.81
CA ASP A 160 -16.42 -9.57 -0.15
C ASP A 160 -16.15 -8.08 -0.39
N SER A 161 -15.46 -7.42 0.55
CA SER A 161 -15.22 -5.97 0.50
C SER A 161 -13.77 -5.58 0.22
N TYR A 162 -12.82 -6.53 0.32
CA TYR A 162 -11.39 -6.20 0.31
C TYR A 162 -10.96 -5.53 -1.00
N GLU A 163 -11.45 -5.99 -2.15
CA GLU A 163 -11.04 -5.44 -3.45
C GLU A 163 -11.40 -3.97 -3.56
N ILE A 164 -12.64 -3.62 -3.24
CA ILE A 164 -13.13 -2.25 -3.31
C ILE A 164 -12.33 -1.34 -2.38
N ILE A 165 -12.08 -1.79 -1.14
CA ILE A 165 -11.33 -1.01 -0.15
C ILE A 165 -9.86 -0.87 -0.60
N ALA A 166 -9.22 -1.95 -1.04
CA ALA A 166 -7.83 -1.96 -1.50
C ALA A 166 -7.65 -1.05 -2.72
N TYR A 167 -8.54 -1.14 -3.70
CA TYR A 167 -8.53 -0.29 -4.89
C TYR A 167 -8.77 1.19 -4.57
N THR A 168 -9.67 1.47 -3.62
CA THR A 168 -9.91 2.85 -3.15
C THR A 168 -8.68 3.44 -2.48
N LEU A 169 -8.01 2.68 -1.60
CA LEU A 169 -6.78 3.09 -0.94
C LEU A 169 -5.61 3.25 -1.93
N ARG A 170 -5.54 2.41 -2.97
CA ARG A 170 -4.54 2.56 -4.04
C ARG A 170 -4.79 3.83 -4.85
N ALA A 171 -6.05 4.10 -5.18
CA ALA A 171 -6.44 5.29 -5.92
C ALA A 171 -6.18 6.57 -5.11
N SER A 172 -6.38 6.56 -3.79
CA SER A 172 -6.04 7.70 -2.93
C SER A 172 -4.53 7.96 -2.90
N ILE A 173 -3.69 6.92 -2.82
CA ILE A 173 -2.23 7.06 -2.95
C ILE A 173 -1.88 7.72 -4.29
N CYS A 174 -2.47 7.26 -5.40
CA CYS A 174 -2.24 7.85 -6.72
C CYS A 174 -2.65 9.33 -6.78
N ALA A 175 -3.81 9.68 -6.22
CA ALA A 175 -4.27 11.06 -6.14
C ALA A 175 -3.32 11.94 -5.30
N LEU A 176 -2.80 11.41 -4.19
CA LEU A 176 -1.82 12.10 -3.34
C LEU A 176 -0.48 12.28 -4.06
N LEU A 177 -0.01 11.29 -4.80
CA LEU A 177 1.18 11.41 -5.66
C LEU A 177 1.01 12.54 -6.68
N ILE A 178 -0.11 12.57 -7.40
CA ILE A 178 -0.41 13.64 -8.36
C ILE A 178 -0.51 15.00 -7.67
N SER A 179 -1.07 15.05 -6.45
CA SER A 179 -1.18 16.32 -5.71
C SER A 179 0.19 16.95 -5.40
N MET A 180 1.25 16.12 -5.28
CA MET A 180 2.64 16.60 -5.16
C MET A 180 3.17 17.30 -6.41
N LEU A 181 2.48 17.23 -7.55
CA LEU A 181 2.77 18.10 -8.70
C LEU A 181 2.39 19.55 -8.41
N PHE A 182 1.46 19.82 -7.50
CA PHE A 182 0.93 21.16 -7.25
C PHE A 182 1.35 21.72 -5.89
N VAL A 183 1.30 20.89 -4.84
CA VAL A 183 1.61 21.28 -3.48
C VAL A 183 2.55 20.23 -2.90
N VAL A 184 3.70 20.63 -2.35
CA VAL A 184 4.65 19.69 -1.73
C VAL A 184 4.90 20.02 -0.26
N GLU A 185 4.91 21.31 0.08
CA GLU A 185 5.32 21.76 1.41
C GLU A 185 4.11 22.04 2.31
N ILE A 186 4.28 21.75 3.60
CA ILE A 186 3.37 22.21 4.64
C ILE A 186 3.73 23.68 4.89
N ASP A 187 2.78 24.58 4.71
CA ASP A 187 2.98 26.01 5.00
C ASP A 187 3.06 26.24 6.52
N THR A 188 4.24 26.03 7.09
CA THR A 188 4.51 26.18 8.53
C THR A 188 4.57 27.63 8.96
N THR A 189 4.51 28.60 8.04
CA THR A 189 4.50 30.04 8.39
C THR A 189 3.25 30.43 9.16
N LYS A 190 2.15 29.68 9.00
CA LYS A 190 0.87 29.88 9.70
C LYS A 190 0.81 29.24 11.09
N LEU A 191 1.82 28.46 11.47
CA LEU A 191 1.90 27.81 12.80
C LEU A 191 2.73 28.62 13.80
N VAL A 192 3.26 29.78 13.39
CA VAL A 192 3.96 30.70 14.30
C VAL A 192 2.90 31.48 15.07
N GLU A 193 2.75 31.20 16.37
CA GLU A 193 1.90 31.98 17.26
C GLU A 193 2.31 33.46 17.21
N PRO A 194 1.37 34.40 17.14
CA PRO A 194 1.68 35.82 17.27
C PRO A 194 2.30 36.06 18.65
N LYS A 195 3.49 36.66 18.67
CA LYS A 195 4.20 37.07 19.89
C LYS A 195 3.44 38.15 20.65
#